data_AF-A0A934K2T2-F1
#
_entry.id   AF-A0A934K2T2-F1
#
_cell.length_a   1.000
_cell.length_b   1.000
_cell.length_c   1.000
_cell.angle_alpha   90.00
_cell.angle_beta   90.00
_cell.angle_gamma   90.00
#
_symmetry.space_group_name_H-M   'P 1'
#
loop_
_entity.id
_entity.type
_entity.pdbx_description
1 polymer ?
#
loop_
_entity_poly.entity_id
_entity_poly.type
_entity_poly.pdbx_seq_one_letter_code
_entity_poly.pdbx_strand_id
1 'polypeptide(L)'
;MSALSQDVLRLEAAGLFPGGVNSPVRAYREVGGEPPIMERGLGSHTWDAEGNQYVDWVGAFGPLILGHAHAAVVAAIQRAAAEGGPFGATTEAEIRLGRLISEAMPTVERLRFVNSGTEAAMSALRVARAATGRDLVLKFAGGYHGHSDALLARAGSGVATLGLPGSAGVPGPVAATTLLARYNDLESVSAQLDAHPEQVAAIIVEPVAANSGVVPPAPGFLEGLRSLADSAGALLVLDEVITGFRVARGGAQEIYGIRPDLTLLGKVIGGGLPVGAYGGRADLMDLVAPAGPVYQAGTLSGHPLVMAAGEATLNQLRPEVYERLEALGAALESGLGGVGTVARVGSLLTVFTSGKEEFAALHRRLRDHGVLVPPSQYEAWFVSAAHSDEDVERTLAAARG
;
A
#
# COMPACT_ATOMS: atom_id res chain seq x y z
N MET A 1 5.84 28.63 9.68
CA MET A 1 7.28 28.47 9.46
C MET A 1 7.89 28.11 10.79
N SER A 2 8.60 26.98 10.84
CA SER A 2 9.36 26.55 12.02
C SER A 2 10.32 27.65 12.48
N ALA A 3 10.48 27.83 13.80
CA ALA A 3 11.50 28.71 14.36
C ALA A 3 12.92 28.09 14.30
N LEU A 4 13.02 26.80 14.01
CA LEU A 4 14.26 26.01 13.97
C LEU A 4 14.60 25.63 12.51
N SER A 5 15.89 25.62 12.17
CA SER A 5 16.39 25.12 10.88
C SER A 5 16.18 23.62 10.75
N GLN A 6 16.17 23.09 9.52
CA GLN A 6 16.02 21.66 9.31
C GLN A 6 17.16 20.86 9.95
N ASP A 7 18.39 21.38 9.95
CA ASP A 7 19.55 20.71 10.57
C ASP A 7 19.35 20.48 12.07
N VAL A 8 18.81 21.47 12.78
CA VAL A 8 18.49 21.36 14.22
C VAL A 8 17.39 20.32 14.43
N LEU A 9 16.32 20.37 13.63
CA LEU A 9 15.22 19.39 13.72
C LEU A 9 15.69 17.96 13.43
N ARG A 10 16.62 17.76 12.48
CA ARG A 10 17.20 16.44 12.18
C ARG A 10 18.04 15.92 13.33
N LEU A 11 18.83 16.77 13.98
CA LEU A 11 19.60 16.40 15.18
C LEU A 11 18.69 16.00 16.34
N GLU A 12 17.63 16.77 16.59
CA GLU A 12 16.63 16.43 17.61
C GLU A 12 15.94 15.10 17.28
N ALA A 13 15.50 14.92 16.03
CA ALA A 13 14.89 13.68 15.58
C ALA A 13 15.81 12.47 15.77
N ALA A 14 17.11 12.61 15.47
CA ALA A 14 18.10 11.55 15.67
C ALA A 14 18.31 11.19 17.15
N GLY A 15 18.12 12.14 18.07
CA GLY A 15 18.12 11.91 19.52
C GLY A 15 16.85 11.27 20.06
N LEU A 16 15.72 11.39 19.35
CA LEU A 16 14.40 10.91 19.79
C LEU A 16 13.97 9.59 19.13
N PHE A 17 14.23 9.42 17.84
CA PHE A 17 13.71 8.31 17.04
C PHE A 17 14.85 7.44 16.49
N PRO A 18 14.71 6.10 16.46
CA PRO A 18 15.71 5.22 15.85
C PRO A 18 16.00 5.60 14.40
N GLY A 19 17.24 6.05 14.13
CA GLY A 19 17.64 6.54 12.81
C GLY A 19 16.96 7.85 12.38
N GLY A 20 16.41 8.62 13.34
CA GLY A 20 15.76 9.90 13.10
C GLY A 20 14.34 9.82 12.53
N VAL A 21 13.75 8.62 12.43
CA VAL A 21 12.50 8.42 11.69
C VAL A 21 11.56 7.40 12.34
N ASN A 22 10.27 7.49 12.00
CA ASN A 22 9.23 6.53 12.41
C ASN A 22 8.92 5.46 11.33
N SER A 23 9.63 5.46 10.21
CA SER A 23 9.60 4.37 9.21
C SER A 23 10.89 4.39 8.38
N PRO A 24 11.54 3.24 8.09
CA PRO A 24 12.90 3.19 7.54
C PRO A 24 13.12 3.99 6.25
N VAL A 25 12.18 3.93 5.30
CA VAL A 25 12.28 4.59 3.99
C VAL A 25 12.44 6.11 4.11
N ARG A 26 11.96 6.71 5.21
CA ARG A 26 12.05 8.16 5.45
C ARG A 26 13.47 8.63 5.76
N ALA A 27 14.39 7.72 6.07
CA ALA A 27 15.78 8.07 6.41
C ALA A 27 16.69 8.25 5.18
N TYR A 28 16.16 8.10 3.96
CA TYR A 28 16.88 8.31 2.69
C TYR A 28 18.15 7.46 2.52
N ARG A 29 18.27 6.34 3.25
CA ARG A 29 19.48 5.50 3.22
C ARG A 29 19.86 4.98 1.83
N GLU A 30 18.88 4.69 0.98
CA GLU A 30 19.11 4.15 -0.37
C GLU A 30 19.52 5.22 -1.39
N VAL A 31 19.17 6.49 -1.16
CA VAL A 31 19.45 7.61 -2.09
C VAL A 31 20.50 8.58 -1.56
N GLY A 32 20.85 8.47 -0.28
CA GLY A 32 21.73 9.39 0.43
C GLY A 32 21.14 10.79 0.58
N GLY A 33 21.95 11.69 1.15
CA GLY A 33 21.53 13.05 1.48
C GLY A 33 20.60 13.09 2.69
N GLU A 34 20.04 14.27 2.96
CA GLU A 34 19.21 14.51 4.13
C GLU A 34 17.74 14.62 3.73
N PRO A 35 16.82 13.91 4.43
CA PRO A 35 15.40 14.01 4.15
C PRO A 35 14.88 15.41 4.52
N PRO A 36 14.04 16.03 3.68
CA PRO A 36 13.35 17.27 4.03
C PRO A 36 12.37 17.06 5.19
N ILE A 37 12.34 18.00 6.13
CA ILE A 37 11.39 18.03 7.24
C ILE A 37 10.14 18.77 6.78
N MET A 38 9.09 18.03 6.44
CA MET A 38 7.85 18.58 5.91
C MET A 38 7.06 19.37 6.97
N GLU A 39 6.56 20.55 6.60
CA GLU A 39 5.71 21.39 7.44
C GLU A 39 4.25 21.39 6.97
N ARG A 40 3.99 21.44 5.66
CA ARG A 40 2.62 21.46 5.11
C ARG A 40 2.51 20.85 3.73
N GLY A 41 1.30 20.50 3.34
CA GLY A 41 0.94 20.10 1.98
C GLY A 41 -0.41 20.67 1.56
N LEU A 42 -0.59 20.92 0.26
CA LEU A 42 -1.84 21.37 -0.35
C LEU A 42 -1.86 20.94 -1.82
N GLY A 43 -2.92 20.23 -2.25
CA GLY A 43 -3.03 19.73 -3.61
C GLY A 43 -1.90 18.74 -3.94
N SER A 44 -1.19 18.95 -5.05
CA SER A 44 -0.02 18.18 -5.48
C SER A 44 1.30 18.62 -4.85
N HIS A 45 1.30 19.58 -3.91
CA HIS A 45 2.52 20.21 -3.44
C HIS A 45 2.74 20.07 -1.93
N THR A 46 4.00 20.02 -1.54
CA THR A 46 4.47 20.05 -0.15
C THR A 46 5.49 21.16 0.07
N TRP A 47 5.63 21.58 1.33
CA TRP A 47 6.62 22.56 1.76
C TRP A 47 7.35 22.03 2.98
N ASP A 48 8.67 22.15 2.98
CA ASP A 48 9.50 21.85 4.15
C ASP A 48 9.52 23.00 5.17
N ALA A 49 10.18 22.78 6.30
CA ALA A 49 10.28 23.72 7.41
C ALA A 49 11.04 25.02 7.07
N GLU A 50 11.76 25.07 5.94
CA GLU A 50 12.46 26.25 5.43
C GLU A 50 11.67 26.94 4.29
N GLY A 51 10.50 26.41 3.94
CA GLY A 51 9.62 26.97 2.93
C GLY A 51 9.94 26.54 1.49
N ASN A 52 10.86 25.59 1.29
CA ASN A 52 11.10 25.03 -0.03
C ASN A 52 9.87 24.26 -0.49
N GLN A 53 9.41 24.54 -1.70
CA GLN A 53 8.22 23.91 -2.29
C GLN A 53 8.61 22.75 -3.21
N TYR A 54 7.89 21.65 -3.09
CA TYR A 54 8.06 20.46 -3.92
C TYR A 54 6.75 20.07 -4.61
N VAL A 55 6.82 19.66 -5.88
CA VAL A 55 5.80 18.80 -6.49
C VAL A 55 5.92 17.42 -5.84
N ASP A 56 4.84 16.88 -5.27
CA ASP A 56 4.86 15.67 -4.45
C ASP A 56 4.31 14.43 -5.16
N TRP A 57 5.22 13.60 -5.66
CA TRP A 57 4.92 12.27 -6.19
C TRP A 57 5.06 11.15 -5.15
N VAL A 58 5.40 11.47 -3.90
CA VAL A 58 5.37 10.49 -2.78
C VAL A 58 3.93 10.26 -2.35
N GLY A 59 3.08 11.30 -2.30
CA GLY A 59 1.65 11.16 -2.01
C GLY A 59 1.36 10.43 -0.69
N ALA A 60 2.25 10.62 0.31
CA ALA A 60 2.29 9.88 1.58
C ALA A 60 2.28 8.34 1.42
N PHE A 61 2.91 7.84 0.36
CA PHE A 61 2.93 6.44 -0.05
C PHE A 61 1.56 5.88 -0.46
N GLY A 62 0.66 6.74 -0.98
CA GLY A 62 -0.58 6.34 -1.65
C GLY A 62 -1.93 6.88 -1.16
N PRO A 63 -2.17 7.24 0.12
CA PRO A 63 -3.51 7.63 0.59
C PRO A 63 -4.04 8.93 -0.03
N LEU A 64 -3.16 9.80 -0.53
CA LEU A 64 -3.50 11.14 -1.00
C LEU A 64 -3.90 11.17 -2.49
N ILE A 65 -4.83 10.30 -2.89
CA ILE A 65 -5.30 10.22 -4.29
C ILE A 65 -5.98 11.52 -4.77
N LEU A 66 -6.58 12.29 -3.86
CA LEU A 66 -7.16 13.60 -4.14
C LEU A 66 -6.18 14.77 -3.91
N GLY A 67 -4.92 14.47 -3.54
CA GLY A 67 -3.94 15.45 -3.09
C GLY A 67 -4.07 15.80 -1.60
N HIS A 68 -3.11 16.58 -1.11
CA HIS A 68 -3.05 17.07 0.26
C HIS A 68 -4.19 18.03 0.58
N ALA A 69 -4.71 17.94 1.81
CA ALA A 69 -5.67 18.89 2.37
C ALA A 69 -6.89 19.16 1.47
N HIS A 70 -7.38 18.14 0.75
CA HIS A 70 -8.57 18.27 -0.09
C HIS A 70 -9.77 18.80 0.72
N ALA A 71 -10.39 19.89 0.25
CA ALA A 71 -11.35 20.67 1.04
C ALA A 71 -12.51 19.84 1.58
N ALA A 72 -13.06 18.91 0.78
CA ALA A 72 -14.16 18.04 1.22
C ALA A 72 -13.73 17.07 2.35
N VAL A 73 -12.50 16.58 2.31
CA VAL A 73 -11.95 15.64 3.31
C VAL A 73 -11.64 16.39 4.59
N VAL A 74 -10.99 17.55 4.51
CA VAL A 74 -10.69 18.42 5.66
C VAL A 74 -11.99 18.83 6.37
N ALA A 75 -13.01 19.26 5.62
CA ALA A 75 -14.29 19.65 6.20
C ALA A 75 -15.00 18.47 6.89
N ALA A 76 -14.90 17.25 6.35
CA ALA A 76 -15.46 16.05 6.97
C ALA A 76 -14.75 15.72 8.30
N ILE A 77 -13.42 15.80 8.32
CA ILE A 77 -12.62 15.61 9.54
C ILE A 77 -12.98 16.67 10.60
N GLN A 78 -13.07 17.95 10.21
CA GLN A 78 -13.41 19.04 11.14
C GLN A 78 -14.80 18.87 11.76
N ARG A 79 -15.80 18.47 10.96
CA ARG A 79 -17.14 18.18 11.48
C ARG A 79 -17.12 17.03 12.47
N ALA A 80 -16.52 15.90 12.09
CA ALA A 80 -16.41 14.74 12.96
C ALA A 80 -15.61 15.06 14.25
N ALA A 81 -14.62 15.95 14.20
CA ALA A 81 -13.85 16.37 15.36
C ALA A 81 -14.67 17.18 16.37
N ALA A 82 -15.61 17.99 15.88
CA ALA A 82 -16.53 18.75 16.72
C ALA A 82 -17.56 17.87 17.44
N GLU A 83 -17.82 16.66 16.93
CA GLU A 83 -18.80 15.71 17.47
C GLU A 83 -18.21 14.75 18.53
N GLY A 84 -16.88 14.73 18.71
CA GLY A 84 -16.20 13.94 19.74
C GLY A 84 -15.44 12.71 19.23
N GLY A 85 -14.70 12.07 20.14
CA GLY A 85 -13.70 11.05 19.85
C GLY A 85 -14.11 9.60 20.19
N PRO A 86 -13.23 8.63 19.93
CA PRO A 86 -13.56 7.22 19.69
C PRO A 86 -14.45 6.63 20.79
N PHE A 87 -15.68 6.28 20.44
CA PHE A 87 -16.72 5.91 21.41
C PHE A 87 -16.58 4.49 21.97
N GLY A 88 -15.72 3.65 21.37
CA GLY A 88 -15.66 2.22 21.70
C GLY A 88 -16.95 1.46 21.35
N ALA A 89 -17.75 2.01 20.44
CA ALA A 89 -19.04 1.48 19.99
C ALA A 89 -19.21 1.76 18.49
N THR A 90 -20.04 0.94 17.83
CA THR A 90 -20.32 1.08 16.40
C THR A 90 -21.03 2.41 16.11
N THR A 91 -20.59 3.08 15.05
CA THR A 91 -21.08 4.37 14.59
C THR A 91 -21.67 4.29 13.18
N GLU A 92 -22.48 5.28 12.82
CA GLU A 92 -23.01 5.38 11.46
C GLU A 92 -21.89 5.56 10.41
N ALA A 93 -20.80 6.25 10.76
CA ALA A 93 -19.68 6.47 9.87
C ALA A 93 -19.00 5.16 9.44
N GLU A 94 -18.86 4.19 10.35
CA GLU A 94 -18.36 2.84 10.03
C GLU A 94 -19.29 2.15 9.02
N ILE A 95 -20.60 2.25 9.22
CA ILE A 95 -21.60 1.64 8.34
C ILE A 95 -21.57 2.27 6.95
N ARG A 96 -21.49 3.61 6.86
CA ARG A 96 -21.45 4.33 5.58
C ARG A 96 -20.19 4.02 4.79
N LEU A 97 -19.01 4.07 5.41
CA LEU A 97 -17.76 3.73 4.73
C LEU A 97 -17.73 2.25 4.33
N GLY A 98 -18.15 1.35 5.22
CA GLY A 98 -18.23 -0.08 4.92
C GLY A 98 -19.13 -0.37 3.71
N ARG A 99 -20.30 0.30 3.62
CA ARG A 99 -21.20 0.18 2.48
C ARG A 99 -20.55 0.64 1.17
N LEU A 100 -19.89 1.80 1.17
CA LEU A 100 -19.19 2.31 -0.01
C LEU A 100 -18.11 1.32 -0.51
N ILE A 101 -17.42 0.66 0.42
CA ILE A 101 -16.41 -0.34 0.08
C ILE A 101 -17.04 -1.57 -0.57
N SER A 102 -18.07 -2.15 0.05
CA SER A 102 -18.76 -3.33 -0.49
C SER A 102 -19.46 -3.06 -1.82
N GLU A 103 -20.00 -1.85 -2.03
CA GLU A 103 -20.59 -1.44 -3.31
C GLU A 103 -19.53 -1.32 -4.42
N ALA A 104 -18.35 -0.79 -4.10
CA ALA A 104 -17.25 -0.67 -5.06
C ALA A 104 -16.53 -1.99 -5.35
N MET A 105 -16.46 -2.89 -4.36
CA MET A 105 -15.78 -4.19 -4.44
C MET A 105 -16.75 -5.31 -4.02
N PRO A 106 -17.59 -5.83 -4.94
CA PRO A 106 -18.64 -6.79 -4.58
C PRO A 106 -18.16 -8.15 -4.03
N THR A 107 -16.86 -8.46 -4.14
CA THR A 107 -16.21 -9.62 -3.50
C THR A 107 -16.05 -9.43 -1.99
N VAL A 108 -16.13 -8.19 -1.50
CA VAL A 108 -16.08 -7.80 -0.08
C VAL A 108 -17.50 -7.77 0.47
N GLU A 109 -18.07 -8.95 0.69
CA GLU A 109 -19.44 -9.13 1.21
C GLU A 109 -19.55 -8.70 2.68
N ARG A 110 -18.49 -8.95 3.46
CA ARG A 110 -18.31 -8.45 4.83
C ARG A 110 -16.87 -7.96 5.01
N LEU A 111 -16.66 -7.01 5.92
CA LEU A 111 -15.34 -6.45 6.21
C LEU A 111 -15.18 -6.09 7.69
N ARG A 112 -13.92 -5.90 8.09
CA ARG A 112 -13.51 -5.44 9.42
C ARG A 112 -12.49 -4.31 9.26
N PHE A 113 -12.75 -3.17 9.91
CA PHE A 113 -11.77 -2.09 10.02
C PHE A 113 -10.70 -2.38 11.08
N VAL A 114 -9.48 -1.96 10.74
CA VAL A 114 -8.26 -2.02 11.56
C VAL A 114 -7.48 -0.72 11.36
N ASN A 115 -6.32 -0.57 11.99
CA ASN A 115 -5.61 0.71 12.04
C ASN A 115 -4.48 0.80 11.01
N SER A 116 -4.15 -0.30 10.33
CA SER A 116 -3.09 -0.34 9.30
C SER A 116 -3.25 -1.53 8.34
N GLY A 117 -2.55 -1.46 7.20
CA GLY A 117 -2.41 -2.60 6.30
C GLY A 117 -1.72 -3.81 6.96
N THR A 118 -0.77 -3.60 7.87
CA THR A 118 -0.16 -4.68 8.66
C THR A 118 -1.19 -5.44 9.50
N GLU A 119 -2.09 -4.72 10.17
CA GLU A 119 -3.18 -5.33 10.94
C GLU A 119 -4.17 -6.08 10.02
N ALA A 120 -4.42 -5.56 8.83
CA ALA A 120 -5.29 -6.21 7.85
C ALA A 120 -4.69 -7.54 7.39
N ALA A 121 -3.42 -7.54 6.98
CA ALA A 121 -2.72 -8.73 6.52
C ALA A 121 -2.64 -9.81 7.60
N MET A 122 -2.18 -9.47 8.81
CA MET A 122 -2.07 -10.47 9.88
C MET A 122 -3.43 -11.10 10.25
N SER A 123 -4.51 -10.33 10.14
CA SER A 123 -5.86 -10.76 10.51
C SER A 123 -6.46 -11.65 9.42
N ALA A 124 -6.33 -11.26 8.15
CA ALA A 124 -6.77 -12.06 7.01
C ALA A 124 -6.07 -13.42 6.94
N LEU A 125 -4.75 -13.46 7.20
CA LEU A 125 -4.02 -14.73 7.23
C LEU A 125 -4.44 -15.62 8.41
N ARG A 126 -4.82 -15.03 9.54
CA ARG A 126 -5.40 -15.79 10.66
C ARG A 126 -6.76 -16.38 10.30
N VAL A 127 -7.61 -15.63 9.59
CA VAL A 127 -8.88 -16.13 9.05
C VAL A 127 -8.64 -17.27 8.07
N ALA A 128 -7.70 -17.11 7.13
CA ALA A 128 -7.40 -18.14 6.16
C ALA A 128 -6.95 -19.45 6.81
N ARG A 129 -6.01 -19.37 7.75
CA ARG A 129 -5.53 -20.54 8.52
C ARG A 129 -6.67 -21.24 9.27
N ALA A 130 -7.55 -20.47 9.90
CA ALA A 130 -8.69 -21.03 10.62
C ALA A 130 -9.74 -21.66 9.69
N ALA A 131 -9.99 -21.06 8.52
CA ALA A 131 -10.95 -21.56 7.55
C ALA A 131 -10.49 -22.88 6.91
N THR A 132 -9.18 -23.01 6.63
CA THR A 132 -8.64 -24.20 5.97
C THR A 132 -8.11 -25.25 6.94
N GLY A 133 -7.82 -24.88 8.20
CA GLY A 133 -7.12 -25.73 9.16
C GLY A 133 -5.65 -25.98 8.79
N ARG A 134 -5.02 -25.06 8.05
CA ARG A 134 -3.67 -25.21 7.48
C ARG A 134 -2.76 -24.10 7.98
N ASP A 135 -1.45 -24.37 8.03
CA ASP A 135 -0.49 -23.46 8.67
C ASP A 135 0.25 -22.55 7.68
N LEU A 136 0.55 -23.05 6.48
CA LEU A 136 1.46 -22.38 5.56
C LEU A 136 0.75 -21.28 4.78
N VAL A 137 1.45 -20.17 4.53
CA VAL A 137 1.01 -19.12 3.61
C VAL A 137 2.06 -18.94 2.53
N LEU A 138 1.65 -18.72 1.29
CA LEU A 138 2.57 -18.47 0.18
C LEU A 138 2.52 -16.98 -0.17
N LYS A 139 3.67 -16.31 -0.16
CA LYS A 139 3.84 -14.93 -0.63
C LYS A 139 4.89 -14.84 -1.72
N PHE A 140 4.99 -13.66 -2.34
CA PHE A 140 5.95 -13.42 -3.41
C PHE A 140 7.21 -12.70 -2.88
N ALA A 141 8.37 -13.05 -3.44
CA ALA A 141 9.60 -12.31 -3.21
C ALA A 141 9.42 -10.85 -3.69
N GLY A 142 9.91 -9.89 -2.90
CA GLY A 142 9.72 -8.47 -3.16
C GLY A 142 8.37 -7.89 -2.71
N GLY A 143 7.33 -8.72 -2.55
CA GLY A 143 6.05 -8.28 -2.00
C GLY A 143 6.12 -7.95 -0.52
N TYR A 144 5.41 -6.90 -0.09
CA TYR A 144 5.35 -6.44 1.30
C TYR A 144 3.91 -6.29 1.78
N HIS A 145 3.58 -7.01 2.84
CA HIS A 145 2.22 -7.10 3.40
C HIS A 145 2.19 -6.63 4.87
N GLY A 146 3.05 -5.66 5.21
CA GLY A 146 3.28 -5.24 6.59
C GLY A 146 4.33 -6.08 7.32
N HIS A 147 4.50 -5.80 8.61
CA HIS A 147 5.62 -6.32 9.41
C HIS A 147 5.19 -7.37 10.46
N SER A 148 4.13 -8.13 10.19
CA SER A 148 3.82 -9.32 11.02
C SER A 148 4.96 -10.33 10.87
N ASP A 149 5.39 -10.95 11.98
CA ASP A 149 6.54 -11.86 12.02
C ASP A 149 6.52 -12.93 10.92
N ALA A 150 5.35 -13.53 10.66
CA ALA A 150 5.20 -14.55 9.62
C ALA A 150 5.50 -14.00 8.21
N LEU A 151 5.19 -12.74 7.95
CA LEU A 151 5.41 -12.09 6.65
C LEU A 151 6.82 -11.53 6.47
N LEU A 152 7.60 -11.43 7.55
CA LEU A 152 9.03 -11.09 7.54
C LEU A 152 9.90 -12.32 7.26
N ALA A 153 9.53 -13.11 6.26
CA ALA A 153 10.28 -14.26 5.77
C ALA A 153 11.06 -13.90 4.49
N ARG A 154 12.27 -14.45 4.35
CA ARG A 154 13.11 -14.32 3.15
C ARG A 154 13.52 -15.69 2.60
N ALA A 155 13.91 -15.70 1.33
CA ALA A 155 14.42 -16.92 0.70
C ALA A 155 15.79 -17.28 1.31
N GLY A 156 16.02 -18.57 1.53
CA GLY A 156 17.33 -19.08 1.93
C GLY A 156 18.27 -19.26 0.75
N SER A 157 19.58 -19.20 0.99
CA SER A 157 20.58 -19.63 0.03
C SER A 157 20.63 -21.18 0.01
N GLY A 158 19.83 -21.84 -0.83
CA GLY A 158 19.85 -23.30 -0.98
C GLY A 158 18.48 -23.93 -1.25
N VAL A 159 18.37 -25.24 -0.97
CA VAL A 159 17.18 -26.10 -1.20
C VAL A 159 16.10 -25.94 -0.12
N ALA A 160 16.21 -24.93 0.74
CA ALA A 160 15.25 -24.71 1.82
C ALA A 160 13.93 -24.17 1.24
N THR A 161 12.88 -24.98 1.25
CA THR A 161 11.53 -24.59 0.76
C THR A 161 10.79 -23.71 1.77
N LEU A 162 11.16 -23.79 3.05
CA LEU A 162 10.58 -23.00 4.14
C LEU A 162 11.26 -21.64 4.30
N GLY A 163 10.47 -20.62 4.64
CA GLY A 163 10.95 -19.26 4.89
C GLY A 163 11.97 -19.18 6.03
N LEU A 164 13.06 -18.45 5.80
CA LEU A 164 14.01 -18.07 6.85
C LEU A 164 13.63 -16.71 7.44
N PRO A 165 13.96 -16.43 8.71
CA PRO A 165 13.79 -15.10 9.27
C PRO A 165 14.45 -14.02 8.39
N GLY A 166 13.64 -13.06 7.95
CA GLY A 166 14.05 -11.89 7.19
C GLY A 166 14.42 -10.69 8.07
N SER A 167 14.13 -10.77 9.37
CA SER A 167 14.47 -9.75 10.37
C SER A 167 14.99 -10.40 11.65
N ALA A 168 15.89 -9.71 12.35
CA ALA A 168 16.29 -10.09 13.70
C ALA A 168 15.07 -10.03 14.64
N GLY A 169 15.00 -10.96 15.59
CA GLY A 169 13.88 -11.07 16.54
C GLY A 169 12.69 -11.91 16.05
N VAL A 170 12.63 -12.28 14.77
CA VAL A 170 11.62 -13.21 14.23
C VAL A 170 12.06 -14.66 14.50
N PRO A 171 11.28 -15.46 15.25
CA PRO A 171 11.64 -16.86 15.50
C PRO A 171 11.60 -17.68 14.21
N GLY A 172 12.60 -18.57 14.04
CA GLY A 172 12.67 -19.50 12.91
C GLY A 172 11.37 -20.25 12.63
N PRO A 173 10.73 -20.87 13.64
CA PRO A 173 9.46 -21.58 13.45
C PRO A 173 8.31 -20.70 12.93
N VAL A 174 8.30 -19.40 13.26
CA VAL A 174 7.27 -18.47 12.76
C VAL A 174 7.52 -18.14 11.28
N ALA A 175 8.76 -17.82 10.93
CA ALA A 175 9.15 -17.57 9.54
C ALA A 175 8.93 -18.80 8.63
N ALA A 176 9.12 -20.01 9.19
CA ALA A 176 8.91 -21.27 8.49
C ALA A 176 7.43 -21.52 8.10
N THR A 177 6.48 -20.76 8.65
CA THR A 177 5.07 -20.82 8.23
C THR A 177 4.77 -20.07 6.93
N THR A 178 5.81 -19.51 6.28
CA THR A 178 5.67 -18.73 5.05
C THR A 178 6.57 -19.28 3.96
N LEU A 179 5.96 -19.61 2.81
CA LEU A 179 6.60 -20.04 1.58
C LEU A 179 6.83 -18.83 0.66
N LEU A 180 7.85 -18.92 -0.18
CA LEU A 180 8.19 -17.87 -1.15
C LEU A 180 8.15 -18.39 -2.59
N ALA A 181 7.40 -17.66 -3.41
CA ALA A 181 7.37 -17.80 -4.86
C ALA A 181 7.92 -16.55 -5.57
N ARG A 182 8.13 -16.63 -6.87
CA ARG A 182 8.52 -15.49 -7.71
C ARG A 182 7.27 -14.86 -8.33
N TYR A 183 7.18 -13.52 -8.27
CA TYR A 183 6.08 -12.79 -8.91
C TYR A 183 6.14 -12.99 -10.43
N ASN A 184 4.98 -13.09 -11.10
CA ASN A 184 4.87 -13.43 -12.53
C ASN A 184 5.41 -14.82 -12.92
N ASP A 185 5.54 -15.76 -11.98
CA ASP A 185 6.03 -17.11 -12.24
C ASP A 185 5.12 -18.17 -11.58
N LEU A 186 4.14 -18.64 -12.36
CA LEU A 186 3.17 -19.67 -11.91
C LEU A 186 3.81 -21.02 -11.66
N GLU A 187 4.91 -21.36 -12.35
CA GLU A 187 5.62 -22.62 -12.12
C GLU A 187 6.25 -22.64 -10.72
N SER A 188 6.80 -21.50 -10.28
CA SER A 188 7.31 -21.37 -8.91
C SER A 188 6.23 -21.51 -7.84
N VAL A 189 4.98 -21.11 -8.14
CA VAL A 189 3.83 -21.29 -7.26
C VAL A 189 3.39 -22.75 -7.24
N SER A 190 3.23 -23.37 -8.41
CA SER A 190 2.88 -24.79 -8.53
C SER A 190 3.87 -25.66 -7.77
N ALA A 191 5.18 -25.44 -7.96
CA ALA A 191 6.23 -26.20 -7.28
C ALA A 191 6.12 -26.12 -5.74
N GLN A 192 5.72 -24.96 -5.19
CA GLN A 192 5.50 -24.82 -3.74
C GLN A 192 4.25 -25.57 -3.29
N LEU A 193 3.15 -25.51 -4.05
CA LEU A 193 1.92 -26.22 -3.74
C LEU A 193 2.11 -27.75 -3.82
N ASP A 194 2.84 -28.22 -4.84
CA ASP A 194 3.15 -29.64 -5.05
C ASP A 194 4.07 -30.21 -3.96
N ALA A 195 5.02 -29.40 -3.46
CA ALA A 195 5.88 -29.77 -2.35
C ALA A 195 5.17 -29.76 -0.98
N HIS A 196 4.05 -29.04 -0.87
CA HIS A 196 3.30 -28.83 0.37
C HIS A 196 1.80 -29.13 0.20
N PRO A 197 1.44 -30.36 -0.23
CA PRO A 197 0.06 -30.71 -0.53
C PRO A 197 -0.81 -30.55 0.72
N GLU A 198 -1.95 -29.90 0.56
CA GLU A 198 -2.95 -29.65 1.61
C GLU A 198 -2.44 -28.87 2.85
N GLN A 199 -1.26 -28.24 2.77
CA GLN A 199 -0.66 -27.49 3.88
C GLN A 199 -0.75 -25.97 3.72
N VAL A 200 -1.06 -25.47 2.52
CA VAL A 200 -1.15 -24.04 2.23
C VAL A 200 -2.56 -23.52 2.47
N ALA A 201 -2.69 -22.61 3.43
CA ALA A 201 -3.94 -21.93 3.78
C ALA A 201 -4.30 -20.82 2.78
N ALA A 202 -3.30 -20.05 2.34
CA ALA A 202 -3.52 -18.91 1.47
C ALA A 202 -2.34 -18.61 0.56
N ILE A 203 -2.65 -18.07 -0.61
CA ILE A 203 -1.75 -17.36 -1.51
C ILE A 203 -2.06 -15.87 -1.36
N ILE A 204 -1.11 -15.09 -0.82
CA ILE A 204 -1.23 -13.63 -0.67
C ILE A 204 -0.37 -12.92 -1.71
N VAL A 205 -0.96 -11.96 -2.43
CA VAL A 205 -0.30 -11.26 -3.53
C VAL A 205 -0.74 -9.80 -3.63
N GLU A 206 0.21 -8.90 -3.92
CA GLU A 206 -0.12 -7.57 -4.45
C GLU A 206 -0.55 -7.74 -5.92
N PRO A 207 -1.80 -7.47 -6.30
CA PRO A 207 -2.28 -7.71 -7.66
C PRO A 207 -1.53 -6.89 -8.71
N VAL A 208 -1.00 -5.73 -8.32
CA VAL A 208 0.11 -5.03 -8.98
C VAL A 208 1.17 -4.85 -7.90
N ALA A 209 2.35 -5.46 -8.07
CA ALA A 209 3.43 -5.27 -7.11
C ALA A 209 3.86 -3.80 -7.12
N ALA A 210 4.01 -3.19 -5.93
CA ALA A 210 4.38 -1.78 -5.81
C ALA A 210 5.49 -1.53 -4.77
N ASN A 211 5.73 -2.48 -3.85
CA ASN A 211 6.83 -2.40 -2.86
C ASN A 211 8.18 -2.93 -3.39
N SER A 212 8.25 -3.33 -4.67
CA SER A 212 9.48 -3.64 -5.41
C SER A 212 9.65 -2.72 -6.63
N GLY A 213 9.00 -1.56 -6.57
CA GLY A 213 8.62 -0.78 -7.73
C GLY A 213 7.34 -1.34 -8.37
N VAL A 214 6.73 -0.56 -9.26
CA VAL A 214 5.54 -0.98 -10.00
C VAL A 214 5.90 -2.07 -11.00
N VAL A 215 5.40 -3.29 -10.75
CA VAL A 215 5.53 -4.42 -11.67
C VAL A 215 4.12 -4.95 -11.97
N PRO A 216 3.57 -4.69 -13.17
CA PRO A 216 2.27 -5.23 -13.57
C PRO A 216 2.27 -6.76 -13.60
N PRO A 217 1.13 -7.42 -13.33
CA PRO A 217 1.00 -8.84 -13.55
C PRO A 217 1.12 -9.15 -15.04
N ALA A 218 1.84 -10.21 -15.38
CA ALA A 218 1.87 -10.75 -16.74
C ALA A 218 0.47 -11.28 -17.11
N PRO A 219 0.08 -11.25 -18.40
CA PRO A 219 -1.20 -11.82 -18.83
C PRO A 219 -1.37 -13.27 -18.35
N GLY A 220 -2.50 -13.58 -17.71
CA GLY A 220 -2.80 -14.92 -17.20
C GLY A 220 -2.19 -15.23 -15.82
N PHE A 221 -1.35 -14.36 -15.25
CA PHE A 221 -0.73 -14.61 -13.95
C PHE A 221 -1.77 -14.65 -12.83
N LEU A 222 -2.62 -13.63 -12.70
CA LEU A 222 -3.59 -13.59 -11.60
C LEU A 222 -4.70 -14.65 -11.76
N GLU A 223 -5.12 -14.93 -12.99
CA GLU A 223 -6.05 -16.00 -13.33
C GLU A 223 -5.45 -17.38 -13.00
N GLY A 224 -4.16 -17.54 -13.28
CA GLY A 224 -3.39 -18.72 -12.90
C GLY A 224 -3.31 -18.88 -11.38
N LEU A 225 -3.06 -17.81 -10.63
CA LEU A 225 -3.07 -17.84 -9.17
C LEU A 225 -4.43 -18.25 -8.60
N ARG A 226 -5.53 -17.71 -9.16
CA ARG A 226 -6.88 -18.12 -8.79
C ARG A 226 -7.10 -19.62 -9.02
N SER A 227 -6.73 -20.10 -10.20
CA SER A 227 -6.88 -21.51 -10.59
C SER A 227 -6.06 -22.44 -9.69
N LEU A 228 -4.82 -22.05 -9.37
CA LEU A 228 -3.94 -22.80 -8.47
C LEU A 228 -4.45 -22.81 -7.03
N ALA A 229 -4.95 -21.67 -6.54
CA ALA A 229 -5.56 -21.58 -5.21
C ALA A 229 -6.76 -22.53 -5.09
N ASP A 230 -7.67 -22.50 -6.07
CA ASP A 230 -8.84 -23.39 -6.11
C ASP A 230 -8.43 -24.87 -6.14
N SER A 231 -7.47 -25.22 -7.02
CA SER A 231 -7.00 -26.60 -7.17
C SER A 231 -6.33 -27.14 -5.91
N ALA A 232 -5.61 -26.28 -5.17
CA ALA A 232 -4.95 -26.64 -3.92
C ALA A 232 -5.88 -26.57 -2.69
N GLY A 233 -7.11 -26.03 -2.84
CA GLY A 233 -7.98 -25.69 -1.71
C GLY A 233 -7.40 -24.61 -0.79
N ALA A 234 -6.54 -23.74 -1.31
CA ALA A 234 -6.01 -22.57 -0.63
C ALA A 234 -6.89 -21.34 -0.94
N LEU A 235 -6.88 -20.33 -0.07
CA LEU A 235 -7.57 -19.07 -0.32
C LEU A 235 -6.69 -18.10 -1.11
N LEU A 236 -7.26 -17.38 -2.07
CA LEU A 236 -6.58 -16.26 -2.72
C LEU A 236 -6.85 -14.97 -1.96
N VAL A 237 -5.77 -14.34 -1.49
CA VAL A 237 -5.81 -13.05 -0.78
C VAL A 237 -5.16 -11.99 -1.67
N LEU A 238 -5.94 -10.99 -2.10
CA LEU A 238 -5.38 -9.82 -2.78
C LEU A 238 -5.06 -8.73 -1.76
N ASP A 239 -3.79 -8.36 -1.69
CA ASP A 239 -3.35 -7.18 -0.95
C ASP A 239 -3.55 -5.94 -1.80
N GLU A 240 -4.72 -5.33 -1.65
CA GLU A 240 -5.13 -4.09 -2.31
C GLU A 240 -4.88 -2.86 -1.43
N VAL A 241 -3.98 -2.94 -0.44
CA VAL A 241 -3.65 -1.77 0.41
C VAL A 241 -3.11 -0.61 -0.44
N ILE A 242 -2.38 -0.88 -1.52
CA ILE A 242 -1.88 0.14 -2.47
C ILE A 242 -2.85 0.33 -3.65
N THR A 243 -3.30 -0.74 -4.27
CA THR A 243 -4.04 -0.71 -5.53
C THR A 243 -5.54 -0.40 -5.35
N GLY A 244 -6.11 -0.74 -4.20
CA GLY A 244 -7.52 -0.55 -3.88
C GLY A 244 -7.93 0.92 -3.95
N PHE A 245 -9.04 1.20 -4.66
CA PHE A 245 -9.53 2.55 -4.97
C PHE A 245 -8.56 3.45 -5.76
N ARG A 246 -7.37 2.95 -6.11
CA ARG A 246 -6.32 3.73 -6.79
C ARG A 246 -6.25 3.45 -8.28
N VAL A 247 -6.12 2.17 -8.66
CA VAL A 247 -6.02 1.80 -10.08
C VAL A 247 -7.38 1.78 -10.76
N ALA A 248 -8.45 1.53 -10.00
CA ALA A 248 -9.85 1.71 -10.36
C ALA A 248 -10.69 1.86 -9.07
N ARG A 249 -11.99 2.13 -9.20
CA ARG A 249 -12.90 2.28 -8.05
C ARG A 249 -12.99 0.98 -7.24
N GLY A 250 -13.12 -0.15 -7.92
CA GLY A 250 -13.07 -1.49 -7.37
C GLY A 250 -11.66 -2.07 -7.24
N GLY A 251 -10.61 -1.27 -7.42
CA GLY A 251 -9.21 -1.73 -7.28
C GLY A 251 -8.72 -2.58 -8.45
N ALA A 252 -7.61 -3.29 -8.23
CA ALA A 252 -6.99 -4.12 -9.25
C ALA A 252 -7.86 -5.35 -9.61
N GLN A 253 -8.64 -5.85 -8.66
CA GLN A 253 -9.58 -6.95 -8.91
C GLN A 253 -10.65 -6.59 -9.95
N GLU A 254 -11.03 -5.31 -10.07
CA GLU A 254 -11.93 -4.82 -11.12
C GLU A 254 -11.24 -4.86 -12.49
N ILE A 255 -10.04 -4.25 -12.61
CA ILE A 255 -9.36 -4.12 -13.91
C ILE A 255 -8.87 -5.46 -14.47
N TYR A 256 -8.53 -6.42 -13.60
CA TYR A 256 -8.07 -7.76 -14.00
C TYR A 256 -9.18 -8.82 -13.93
N GLY A 257 -10.40 -8.47 -13.49
CA GLY A 257 -11.52 -9.40 -13.42
C GLY A 257 -11.30 -10.59 -12.46
N ILE A 258 -10.53 -10.40 -11.38
CA ILE A 258 -10.17 -11.47 -10.44
C ILE A 258 -11.11 -11.44 -9.24
N ARG A 259 -11.61 -12.61 -8.82
CA ARG A 259 -12.41 -12.74 -7.60
C ARG A 259 -11.59 -13.38 -6.49
N PRO A 260 -11.02 -12.60 -5.54
CA PRO A 260 -10.36 -13.17 -4.38
C PRO A 260 -11.34 -13.73 -3.35
N ASP A 261 -10.81 -14.53 -2.43
CA ASP A 261 -11.53 -14.96 -1.23
C ASP A 261 -11.51 -13.87 -0.15
N LEU A 262 -10.38 -13.18 -0.02
CA LEU A 262 -10.18 -12.04 0.88
C LEU A 262 -9.42 -10.91 0.17
N THR A 263 -9.76 -9.67 0.52
CA THR A 263 -9.11 -8.44 0.07
C THR A 263 -8.59 -7.68 1.28
N LEU A 264 -7.36 -7.16 1.18
CA LEU A 264 -6.79 -6.23 2.16
C LEU A 264 -6.87 -4.81 1.62
N LEU A 265 -7.22 -3.85 2.47
CA LEU A 265 -7.36 -2.44 2.12
C LEU A 265 -6.65 -1.57 3.14
N GLY A 266 -6.31 -0.36 2.73
CA GLY A 266 -5.73 0.68 3.57
C GLY A 266 -5.53 1.94 2.75
N LYS A 267 -4.63 2.82 3.19
CA LYS A 267 -4.23 4.01 2.46
C LYS A 267 -5.42 4.87 2.02
N VAL A 268 -5.88 4.74 0.76
CA VAL A 268 -6.95 5.56 0.17
C VAL A 268 -8.24 5.52 0.99
N ILE A 269 -8.60 4.36 1.56
CA ILE A 269 -9.82 4.23 2.38
C ILE A 269 -9.77 5.04 3.69
N GLY A 270 -8.61 5.61 4.05
CA GLY A 270 -8.44 6.49 5.22
C GLY A 270 -8.36 7.96 4.90
N GLY A 271 -8.32 8.35 3.61
CA GLY A 271 -8.22 9.75 3.22
C GLY A 271 -7.03 10.51 3.83
N GLY A 272 -5.92 9.81 4.09
CA GLY A 272 -4.73 10.37 4.76
C GLY A 272 -4.61 10.05 6.26
N LEU A 273 -5.61 9.43 6.88
CA LEU A 273 -5.57 8.98 8.27
C LEU A 273 -5.28 7.48 8.40
N PRO A 274 -4.75 7.00 9.56
CA PRO A 274 -4.42 5.58 9.75
C PRO A 274 -5.65 4.68 9.72
N VAL A 275 -5.69 3.77 8.76
CA VAL A 275 -6.71 2.74 8.64
C VAL A 275 -6.18 1.56 7.82
N GLY A 276 -6.73 0.39 8.10
CA GLY A 276 -6.76 -0.73 7.18
C GLY A 276 -8.14 -1.38 7.24
N ALA A 277 -8.40 -2.30 6.33
CA ALA A 277 -9.52 -3.22 6.43
C ALA A 277 -9.14 -4.56 5.81
N TYR A 278 -9.78 -5.62 6.28
CA TYR A 278 -9.79 -6.89 5.58
C TYR A 278 -11.23 -7.36 5.44
N GLY A 279 -11.56 -7.92 4.30
CA GLY A 279 -12.91 -8.36 3.99
C GLY A 279 -12.96 -9.29 2.80
N GLY A 280 -14.11 -9.89 2.53
CA GLY A 280 -14.25 -10.90 1.50
C GLY A 280 -15.55 -11.65 1.64
N ARG A 281 -15.54 -12.93 1.27
CA ARG A 281 -16.70 -13.82 1.39
C ARG A 281 -17.25 -13.84 2.81
N ALA A 282 -18.58 -13.80 2.94
CA ALA A 282 -19.24 -13.75 4.24
C ALA A 282 -18.93 -14.96 5.12
N ASP A 283 -18.82 -16.16 4.56
CA ASP A 283 -18.52 -17.39 5.31
C ASP A 283 -17.15 -17.36 5.98
N LEU A 284 -16.16 -16.74 5.34
CA LEU A 284 -14.82 -16.55 5.92
C LEU A 284 -14.84 -15.47 7.00
N MET A 285 -15.51 -14.36 6.74
CA MET A 285 -15.57 -13.24 7.68
C MET A 285 -16.40 -13.55 8.93
N ASP A 286 -17.32 -14.51 8.85
CA ASP A 286 -18.11 -15.00 10.00
C ASP A 286 -17.30 -15.87 10.95
N LEU A 287 -16.07 -16.24 10.58
CA LEU A 287 -15.11 -16.81 11.53
C LEU A 287 -14.54 -15.76 12.48
N VAL A 288 -14.64 -14.47 12.19
CA VAL A 288 -14.04 -13.40 13.00
C VAL A 288 -14.90 -13.12 14.23
N ALA A 289 -14.27 -13.04 15.41
CA ALA A 289 -14.93 -12.65 16.64
C ALA A 289 -15.61 -11.27 16.49
N PRO A 290 -16.83 -11.07 17.03
CA PRO A 290 -17.55 -12.00 17.91
C PRO A 290 -18.44 -13.04 17.19
N ALA A 291 -18.50 -13.05 15.85
CA ALA A 291 -19.33 -13.99 15.10
C ALA A 291 -18.77 -15.43 15.13
N GLY A 292 -17.43 -15.55 15.15
CA GLY A 292 -16.75 -16.83 15.14
C GLY A 292 -15.49 -16.87 16.02
N PRO A 293 -14.70 -17.95 15.91
CA PRO A 293 -13.61 -18.26 16.84
C PRO A 293 -12.31 -17.48 16.60
N VAL A 294 -12.14 -16.80 15.47
CA VAL A 294 -10.91 -16.08 15.11
C VAL A 294 -10.87 -14.73 15.82
N TYR A 295 -10.04 -14.63 16.85
CA TYR A 295 -9.89 -13.39 17.61
C TYR A 295 -9.14 -12.31 16.82
N GLN A 296 -9.75 -11.13 16.74
CA GLN A 296 -9.15 -9.87 16.32
C GLN A 296 -9.94 -8.74 16.98
N ALA A 297 -9.23 -7.77 17.57
CA ALA A 297 -9.81 -6.55 18.13
C ALA A 297 -8.85 -5.37 17.91
N GLY A 298 -9.38 -4.15 17.98
CA GLY A 298 -8.61 -2.92 17.92
C GLY A 298 -9.36 -1.79 18.60
N THR A 299 -8.78 -1.19 19.64
CA THR A 299 -9.45 -0.17 20.48
C THR A 299 -9.87 1.06 19.69
N LEU A 300 -9.09 1.44 18.68
CA LEU A 300 -9.31 2.62 17.84
C LEU A 300 -9.80 2.25 16.43
N SER A 301 -10.05 0.97 16.16
CA SER A 301 -10.67 0.55 14.90
C SER A 301 -12.03 1.25 14.74
N GLY A 302 -12.31 1.77 13.54
CA GLY A 302 -13.56 2.47 13.28
C GLY A 302 -13.62 3.90 13.83
N HIS A 303 -12.48 4.53 14.15
CA HIS A 303 -12.44 5.90 14.67
C HIS A 303 -13.24 6.88 13.78
N PRO A 304 -14.21 7.66 14.33
CA PRO A 304 -15.12 8.50 13.52
C PRO A 304 -14.43 9.46 12.55
N LEU A 305 -13.36 10.15 12.98
CA LEU A 305 -12.53 10.99 12.10
C LEU A 305 -11.99 10.26 10.88
N VAL A 306 -11.49 9.04 11.09
CA VAL A 306 -10.89 8.20 10.05
C VAL A 306 -11.97 7.74 9.08
N MET A 307 -13.12 7.30 9.62
CA MET A 307 -14.26 6.88 8.80
C MET A 307 -14.80 8.05 7.96
N ALA A 308 -14.92 9.25 8.55
CA ALA A 308 -15.36 10.44 7.84
C ALA A 308 -14.39 10.88 6.73
N ALA A 309 -13.07 10.79 6.97
CA ALA A 309 -12.05 11.07 5.97
C ALA A 309 -12.09 10.08 4.80
N GLY A 310 -12.24 8.79 5.11
CA GLY A 310 -12.43 7.73 4.13
C GLY A 310 -13.69 7.91 3.29
N GLU A 311 -14.84 8.12 3.96
CA GLU A 311 -16.14 8.34 3.31
C GLU A 311 -16.07 9.56 2.37
N ALA A 312 -15.53 10.68 2.85
CA ALA A 312 -15.35 11.87 2.03
C ALA A 312 -14.44 11.62 0.84
N THR A 313 -13.36 10.85 1.01
CA THR A 313 -12.45 10.49 -0.09
C THR A 313 -13.16 9.64 -1.14
N LEU A 314 -13.78 8.53 -0.76
CA LEU A 314 -14.40 7.60 -1.71
C LEU A 314 -15.58 8.20 -2.48
N ASN A 315 -16.29 9.14 -1.86
CA ASN A 315 -17.37 9.89 -2.54
C ASN A 315 -16.86 10.82 -3.64
N GLN A 316 -15.60 11.25 -3.62
CA GLN A 316 -15.02 12.07 -4.69
C GLN A 316 -14.45 11.24 -5.84
N LEU A 317 -14.21 9.94 -5.66
CA LEU A 317 -13.60 9.04 -6.64
C LEU A 317 -14.58 8.61 -7.74
N ARG A 318 -14.97 9.58 -8.57
CA ARG A 318 -15.85 9.39 -9.74
C ARG A 318 -15.04 8.96 -10.97
N PRO A 319 -15.67 8.42 -12.03
CA PRO A 319 -14.96 7.97 -13.24
C PRO A 319 -13.98 9.01 -13.81
N GLU A 320 -14.36 10.30 -13.82
CA GLU A 320 -13.54 11.38 -14.38
C GLU A 320 -12.22 11.59 -13.60
N VAL A 321 -12.20 11.21 -12.32
CA VAL A 321 -10.98 11.23 -11.51
C VAL A 321 -9.99 10.18 -12.01
N TYR A 322 -10.46 8.97 -12.29
CA TYR A 322 -9.63 7.89 -12.82
C TYR A 322 -9.13 8.19 -14.25
N GLU A 323 -9.98 8.80 -15.09
CA GLU A 323 -9.58 9.27 -16.42
C GLU A 323 -8.46 10.32 -16.34
N ARG A 324 -8.57 11.28 -15.41
CA ARG A 324 -7.51 12.29 -15.19
C ARG A 324 -6.22 11.66 -14.66
N LEU A 325 -6.34 10.73 -13.72
CA LEU A 325 -5.22 9.99 -13.16
C LEU A 325 -4.47 9.19 -14.23
N GLU A 326 -5.20 8.54 -15.14
CA GLU A 326 -4.64 7.81 -16.28
C GLU A 326 -3.91 8.75 -17.23
N ALA A 327 -4.55 9.88 -17.61
CA ALA A 327 -3.94 10.85 -18.53
C ALA A 327 -2.62 11.43 -18.00
N LEU A 328 -2.59 11.84 -16.72
CA LEU A 328 -1.38 12.36 -16.08
C LEU A 328 -0.30 11.28 -15.93
N GLY A 329 -0.69 10.05 -15.58
CA GLY A 329 0.22 8.91 -15.50
C GLY A 329 0.87 8.60 -16.85
N ALA A 330 0.07 8.57 -17.92
CA ALA A 330 0.56 8.33 -19.28
C ALA A 330 1.50 9.44 -19.78
N ALA A 331 1.21 10.70 -19.43
CA ALA A 331 2.09 11.82 -19.76
C ALA A 331 3.46 11.72 -19.06
N LEU A 332 3.49 11.36 -17.76
CA LEU A 332 4.73 11.09 -17.03
C LEU A 332 5.48 9.89 -17.62
N GLU A 333 4.79 8.79 -17.89
CA GLU A 333 5.39 7.58 -18.47
C GLU A 333 6.08 7.89 -19.81
N SER A 334 5.39 8.57 -20.71
CA SER A 334 5.93 8.97 -22.00
C SER A 334 7.11 9.94 -21.83
N GLY A 335 6.97 10.95 -20.97
CA GLY A 335 7.96 12.01 -20.82
C GLY A 335 9.24 11.60 -20.11
N LEU A 336 9.15 10.63 -19.20
CA LEU A 336 10.29 10.02 -18.50
C LEU A 336 10.94 8.89 -19.31
N GLY A 337 10.38 8.55 -20.48
CA GLY A 337 11.02 7.68 -21.46
C GLY A 337 12.40 8.21 -21.82
N GLY A 338 13.43 7.40 -21.55
CA GLY A 338 14.84 7.76 -21.74
C GLY A 338 15.58 8.20 -20.47
N VAL A 339 14.88 8.47 -19.37
CA VAL A 339 15.47 8.60 -18.02
C VAL A 339 15.68 7.23 -17.38
N GLY A 340 14.79 6.29 -17.70
CA GLY A 340 14.85 4.89 -17.28
C GLY A 340 13.73 4.08 -17.93
N THR A 341 13.62 2.81 -17.57
CA THR A 341 12.46 1.97 -17.91
C THR A 341 11.31 2.34 -16.99
N VAL A 342 10.24 2.89 -17.55
CA VAL A 342 9.05 3.23 -16.78
C VAL A 342 8.06 2.07 -16.82
N ALA A 343 7.55 1.68 -15.67
CA ALA A 343 6.43 0.75 -15.54
C ALA A 343 5.27 1.47 -14.84
N ARG A 344 4.04 1.27 -15.34
CA ARG A 344 2.87 1.99 -14.85
C ARG A 344 1.61 1.12 -14.87
N VAL A 345 0.72 1.34 -13.89
CA VAL A 345 -0.68 0.91 -13.94
C VAL A 345 -1.54 2.04 -13.37
N GLY A 346 -2.37 2.66 -14.22
CA GLY A 346 -3.17 3.81 -13.81
C GLY A 346 -2.28 4.94 -13.29
N SER A 347 -2.48 5.28 -12.01
CA SER A 347 -1.79 6.34 -11.28
C SER A 347 -0.59 5.89 -10.44
N LEU A 348 -0.17 4.63 -10.58
CA LEU A 348 1.05 4.09 -9.99
C LEU A 348 2.11 3.96 -11.07
N LEU A 349 3.29 4.55 -10.87
CA LEU A 349 4.43 4.37 -11.78
C LEU A 349 5.75 4.20 -11.04
N THR A 350 6.73 3.54 -11.63
CA THR A 350 8.12 3.52 -11.15
C THR A 350 9.06 3.74 -12.32
N VAL A 351 10.13 4.51 -12.08
CA VAL A 351 11.24 4.69 -13.02
C VAL A 351 12.41 3.80 -12.59
N PHE A 352 12.61 2.70 -13.30
CA PHE A 352 13.76 1.81 -13.12
C PHE A 352 14.96 2.33 -13.94
N THR A 353 16.02 2.69 -13.26
CA THR A 353 17.33 3.08 -13.84
C THR A 353 18.25 1.86 -13.87
N SER A 354 19.46 2.01 -14.42
CA SER A 354 20.42 0.89 -14.51
C SER A 354 20.94 0.39 -13.16
N GLY A 355 20.76 1.17 -12.10
CA GLY A 355 21.11 0.78 -10.74
C GLY A 355 20.87 1.88 -9.70
N LYS A 356 21.10 1.53 -8.43
CA LYS A 356 20.84 2.39 -7.27
C LYS A 356 21.56 3.73 -7.32
N GLU A 357 22.80 3.76 -7.81
CA GLU A 357 23.60 4.98 -7.90
C GLU A 357 23.00 5.98 -8.90
N GLU A 358 22.55 5.50 -10.07
CA GLU A 358 21.89 6.34 -11.06
C GLU A 358 20.53 6.82 -10.56
N PHE A 359 19.78 5.97 -9.84
CA PHE A 359 18.53 6.40 -9.21
C PHE A 359 18.78 7.46 -8.12
N ALA A 360 19.81 7.30 -7.29
CA ALA A 360 20.18 8.28 -6.27
C ALA A 360 20.57 9.64 -6.90
N ALA A 361 21.24 9.63 -8.05
CA ALA A 361 21.54 10.83 -8.82
C ALA A 361 20.27 11.49 -9.39
N LEU A 362 19.36 10.70 -9.98
CA LEU A 362 18.05 11.17 -10.46
C LEU A 362 17.22 11.78 -9.32
N HIS A 363 17.10 11.07 -8.20
CA HIS A 363 16.37 11.51 -7.02
C HIS A 363 16.91 12.84 -6.50
N ARG A 364 18.24 12.98 -6.38
CA ARG A 364 18.88 14.23 -5.98
C ARG A 364 18.57 15.37 -6.94
N ARG A 365 18.73 15.13 -8.26
CA ARG A 365 18.44 16.14 -9.29
C ARG A 365 16.99 16.62 -9.22
N LEU A 366 16.02 15.70 -9.13
CA LEU A 366 14.61 16.03 -9.00
C LEU A 366 14.35 16.89 -7.76
N ARG A 367 14.87 16.47 -6.61
CA ARG A 367 14.71 17.19 -5.34
C ARG A 367 15.31 18.60 -5.41
N ASP A 368 16.51 18.74 -5.98
CA ASP A 368 17.20 20.03 -6.09
C ASP A 368 16.45 21.01 -7.03
N HIS A 369 15.53 20.51 -7.86
CA HIS A 369 14.61 21.30 -8.70
C HIS A 369 13.18 21.42 -8.12
N GLY A 370 12.99 21.04 -6.85
CA GLY A 370 11.70 21.10 -6.16
C GLY A 370 10.70 20.05 -6.65
N VAL A 371 11.17 18.82 -6.90
CA VAL A 371 10.33 17.66 -7.21
C VAL A 371 10.66 16.54 -6.24
N LEU A 372 9.68 16.11 -5.45
CA LEU A 372 9.82 15.06 -4.47
C LEU A 372 9.27 13.74 -5.03
N VAL A 373 10.12 12.72 -5.02
CA VAL A 373 9.76 11.35 -5.42
C VAL A 373 10.15 10.39 -4.29
N PRO A 374 9.59 9.18 -4.24
CA PRO A 374 9.97 8.19 -3.23
C PRO A 374 11.50 7.97 -3.19
N PRO A 375 12.12 7.93 -2.00
CA PRO A 375 13.57 7.84 -1.84
C PRO A 375 14.09 6.41 -1.99
N SER A 376 13.55 5.66 -2.95
CA SER A 376 13.91 4.28 -3.27
C SER A 376 13.43 3.96 -4.68
N GLN A 377 14.25 3.27 -5.47
CA GLN A 377 13.86 2.76 -6.78
C GLN A 377 12.78 1.68 -6.69
N TYR A 378 12.64 1.06 -5.52
CA TYR A 378 11.67 -0.01 -5.26
C TYR A 378 10.34 0.51 -4.73
N GLU A 379 10.04 1.79 -4.91
CA GLU A 379 8.79 2.41 -4.49
C GLU A 379 8.04 2.99 -5.69
N ALA A 380 6.71 2.88 -5.65
CA ALA A 380 5.83 3.51 -6.62
C ALA A 380 5.76 5.03 -6.38
N TRP A 381 5.75 5.81 -7.44
CA TRP A 381 5.31 7.20 -7.43
C TRP A 381 3.79 7.22 -7.54
N PHE A 382 3.16 8.19 -6.89
CA PHE A 382 1.72 8.27 -6.73
C PHE A 382 1.17 9.53 -7.39
N VAL A 383 0.54 9.37 -8.55
CA VAL A 383 -0.20 10.47 -9.19
C VAL A 383 -1.48 10.75 -8.38
N SER A 384 -1.78 12.02 -8.17
CA SER A 384 -3.02 12.46 -7.52
C SER A 384 -3.86 13.30 -8.48
N ALA A 385 -5.16 13.35 -8.25
CA ALA A 385 -6.09 14.16 -9.05
C ALA A 385 -5.80 15.67 -8.97
N ALA A 386 -5.05 16.10 -7.95
CA ALA A 386 -4.62 17.47 -7.77
C ALA A 386 -3.39 17.85 -8.60
N HIS A 387 -2.68 16.87 -9.19
CA HIS A 387 -1.59 17.18 -10.10
C HIS A 387 -2.12 17.85 -11.38
N SER A 388 -1.33 18.78 -11.89
CA SER A 388 -1.56 19.52 -13.12
C SER A 388 -0.63 19.08 -14.24
N ASP A 389 -0.92 19.49 -15.47
CA ASP A 389 0.01 19.28 -16.59
C ASP A 389 1.31 20.07 -16.36
N GLU A 390 1.26 21.22 -15.68
CA GLU A 390 2.44 22.00 -15.27
C GLU A 390 3.32 21.21 -14.27
N ASP A 391 2.72 20.47 -13.34
CA ASP A 391 3.47 19.60 -12.41
C ASP A 391 4.23 18.50 -13.17
N VAL A 392 3.58 17.94 -14.21
CA VAL A 392 4.21 16.97 -15.11
C VAL A 392 5.36 17.63 -15.87
N GLU A 393 5.11 18.75 -16.54
CA GLU A 393 6.14 19.47 -17.33
C GLU A 393 7.35 19.85 -16.47
N ARG A 394 7.13 20.40 -15.27
CA ARG A 394 8.20 20.74 -14.33
C ARG A 394 9.00 19.51 -13.91
N THR A 395 8.33 18.39 -13.67
CA THR A 395 8.97 17.11 -13.33
C THR A 395 9.82 16.60 -14.49
N LEU A 396 9.32 16.66 -15.72
CA LEU A 396 10.04 16.22 -16.91
C LEU A 396 11.26 17.11 -17.21
N ALA A 397 11.14 18.43 -17.02
CA ALA A 397 12.25 19.36 -17.14
C ALA A 397 13.35 19.03 -16.13
N ALA A 398 12.99 18.88 -14.85
CA ALA A 398 13.93 18.48 -13.79
C ALA A 398 14.58 17.12 -14.04
N ALA A 399 13.84 16.16 -14.62
CA ALA A 399 14.36 14.83 -14.91
C ALA A 399 15.40 14.83 -16.05
N ARG A 400 15.31 15.76 -17.00
CA ARG A 400 16.22 15.83 -18.17
C ARG A 400 17.52 16.57 -17.88
N GLY A 401 17.51 17.48 -16.90
CA GLY A 401 18.67 18.30 -16.53
C GLY A 401 18.65 19.65 -17.24
#